data_AF-A0A955EQM3-F1
#
_entry.id   AF-A0A955EQM3-F1
#
_cell.length_a   1.000
_cell.length_b   1.000
_cell.length_c   1.000
_cell.angle_alpha   90.00
_cell.angle_beta   90.00
_cell.angle_gamma   90.00
#
_symmetry.space_group_name_H-M   'P 1'
#
loop_
_entity.id
_entity.type
_entity.pdbx_description
1 polymer ?
#
loop_
_entity_poly.entity_id
_entity_poly.type
_entity_poly.pdbx_seq_one_letter_code
_entity_poly.pdbx_strand_id
1 'polypeptide(L)'
;MRVHGRIGRSLGLLCVLGSQVGASPQPDETRAVEWVLTHGPSVDLPTDTVRALVADGSREALDRLRMLGEPARRALLHLASGADDVAERASRHLEVLQCEEDRVERSGLASSISGLLARGPRAAARARRIAPADAPESWDLSWWIDRVHAYRFAPAVDRFLAWQAWAEDAAPLRFHGRNRVVLDGSAGLVQWDSPTTVEAWVRWPHPTSAQYLLSDEAWPEMAPDVLPTATKLGFALRRNARGDGRASLELTMAVAPDAWFSVESPPLAIRDDWEHVAATSDGSVLRLFRDGCLVAARSLPRTHLLPGTGNLSIGARQHGLANRVAELDLRALRITEGARYVEDFVPEQSLTCDDATILCPDFAPGNVWMGDRVDKARRHAIDGATWVSACTPAAVRDALASYGGGATTPIVIEAERGGRSAQWYLAQRDAQSEGLNVEIWSDQEPDEGGHQASVLVRALEAGRYRVHLLGPGLEHLGADGMVSPFSWRFDDGDAAMVAEPRATIRGIDGNAGAALSALGEVSLAAGEHVFHLRLLERRAHDGRYSLWFDALVLEPLP
;
A
#
# COMPACT_ATOMS: atom_id res chain seq x y z
N MET A 1 -18.94 -43.24 58.14
CA MET A 1 -19.32 -42.33 59.25
C MET A 1 -19.21 -40.89 58.72
N ARG A 2 -20.24 -40.05 58.88
CA ARG A 2 -20.40 -38.58 58.65
C ARG A 2 -19.25 -37.75 58.00
N VAL A 3 -19.47 -36.70 57.16
CA VAL A 3 -20.61 -36.20 56.36
C VAL A 3 -20.16 -34.97 55.50
N HIS A 4 -20.67 -34.82 54.26
CA HIS A 4 -20.74 -33.61 53.36
C HIS A 4 -19.47 -32.74 53.08
N GLY A 5 -19.35 -31.97 51.99
CA GLY A 5 -20.17 -31.66 50.79
C GLY A 5 -19.39 -30.66 49.90
N ARG A 6 -19.84 -30.15 48.75
CA ARG A 6 -21.10 -30.19 47.98
C ARG A 6 -20.79 -30.09 46.46
N ILE A 7 -21.60 -30.72 45.59
CA ILE A 7 -21.76 -30.35 44.16
C ILE A 7 -23.26 -30.48 43.84
N GLY A 8 -23.86 -29.49 43.16
CA GLY A 8 -25.27 -29.54 42.77
C GLY A 8 -25.82 -28.17 42.33
N ARG A 9 -26.73 -28.19 41.34
CA ARG A 9 -27.11 -27.09 40.41
C ARG A 9 -26.05 -26.94 39.30
N SER A 10 -26.33 -27.12 38.01
CA SER A 10 -27.64 -27.08 37.31
C SER A 10 -27.78 -28.17 36.24
N LEU A 11 -28.73 -29.09 36.42
CA LEU A 11 -29.22 -30.02 35.40
C LEU A 11 -30.74 -30.13 35.63
N GLY A 12 -31.51 -29.37 34.86
CA GLY A 12 -32.95 -29.20 35.14
C GLY A 12 -33.61 -28.01 34.46
N LEU A 13 -33.31 -27.75 33.17
CA LEU A 13 -34.08 -26.79 32.37
C LEU A 13 -34.07 -27.11 30.85
N LEU A 14 -34.27 -28.38 30.48
CA LEU A 14 -34.36 -28.80 29.07
C LEU A 14 -35.44 -29.88 28.78
N CYS A 15 -36.43 -30.04 29.68
CA CYS A 15 -37.54 -30.99 29.52
C CYS A 15 -38.94 -30.36 29.67
N VAL A 16 -39.09 -29.04 29.52
CA VAL A 16 -40.37 -28.32 29.74
C VAL A 16 -40.90 -27.56 28.51
N LEU A 17 -40.15 -27.50 27.39
CA LEU A 17 -40.60 -26.84 26.15
C LEU A 17 -40.93 -27.81 24.99
N GLY A 18 -40.92 -29.13 25.24
CA GLY A 18 -41.14 -30.16 24.22
C GLY A 18 -42.58 -30.63 24.02
N SER A 19 -43.59 -30.00 24.67
CA SER A 19 -44.96 -30.55 24.73
C SER A 19 -46.10 -29.58 24.42
N GLN A 20 -45.84 -28.30 24.12
CA GLN A 20 -46.88 -27.33 23.70
C GLN A 20 -46.40 -26.30 22.67
N VAL A 21 -46.03 -26.74 21.47
CA VAL A 21 -46.16 -25.93 20.25
C VAL A 21 -46.64 -26.83 19.11
N GLY A 22 -47.81 -26.52 18.55
CA GLY A 22 -48.33 -27.19 17.35
C GLY A 22 -47.62 -26.74 16.07
N ALA A 23 -47.80 -27.49 14.99
CA ALA A 23 -47.10 -27.28 13.72
C ALA A 23 -47.15 -25.83 13.19
N SER A 24 -45.98 -25.23 12.99
CA SER A 24 -45.73 -24.14 12.05
C SER A 24 -44.38 -24.39 11.38
N PRO A 25 -44.28 -24.41 10.03
CA PRO A 25 -43.09 -24.85 9.33
C PRO A 25 -42.11 -23.72 8.93
N GLN A 26 -42.31 -22.49 9.40
CA GLN A 26 -41.36 -21.40 9.14
C GLN A 26 -40.38 -21.21 10.32
N PRO A 27 -39.06 -21.23 10.08
CA PRO A 27 -38.08 -20.86 11.10
C PRO A 27 -38.18 -19.37 11.43
N ASP A 28 -38.12 -19.05 12.72
CA ASP A 28 -38.16 -17.68 13.23
C ASP A 28 -36.82 -16.97 12.95
N GLU A 29 -36.76 -16.26 11.82
CA GLU A 29 -35.54 -15.62 11.29
C GLU A 29 -34.89 -14.65 12.29
N THR A 30 -35.71 -13.93 13.08
CA THR A 30 -35.23 -12.99 14.10
C THR A 30 -34.42 -13.70 15.18
N ARG A 31 -34.85 -14.91 15.57
CA ARG A 31 -34.14 -15.71 16.57
C ARG A 31 -32.79 -16.23 16.10
N ALA A 32 -32.60 -16.51 14.82
CA ALA A 32 -31.31 -16.95 14.31
C ALA A 32 -30.24 -15.85 14.50
N VAL A 33 -30.61 -14.59 14.19
CA VAL A 33 -29.74 -13.42 14.36
C VAL A 33 -29.48 -13.13 15.85
N GLU A 34 -30.52 -13.07 16.69
CA GLU A 34 -30.35 -12.91 18.14
C GLU A 34 -29.45 -14.01 18.74
N TRP A 35 -29.61 -15.25 18.30
CA TRP A 35 -28.86 -16.38 18.83
C TRP A 35 -27.37 -16.32 18.47
N VAL A 36 -27.02 -15.96 17.23
CA VAL A 36 -25.61 -15.75 16.83
C VAL A 36 -24.99 -14.57 17.59
N LEU A 37 -25.71 -13.46 17.74
CA LEU A 37 -25.28 -12.30 18.51
C LEU A 37 -25.06 -12.63 20.01
N THR A 38 -25.83 -13.58 20.54
CA THR A 38 -25.77 -14.01 21.95
C THR A 38 -24.68 -15.04 22.22
N HIS A 39 -24.41 -15.97 21.29
CA HIS A 39 -23.53 -17.13 21.54
C HIS A 39 -22.14 -17.05 20.89
N GLY A 40 -21.92 -16.13 19.93
CA GLY A 40 -20.61 -15.82 19.37
C GLY A 40 -20.10 -16.79 18.28
N PRO A 41 -18.89 -16.55 17.74
CA PRO A 41 -18.43 -17.13 16.47
C PRO A 41 -18.02 -18.61 16.54
N SER A 42 -18.13 -19.25 17.70
CA SER A 42 -17.80 -20.67 17.90
C SER A 42 -18.96 -21.63 17.59
N VAL A 43 -20.07 -21.13 17.04
CA VAL A 43 -21.26 -21.93 16.76
C VAL A 43 -21.58 -21.91 15.27
N ASP A 44 -21.81 -23.09 14.71
CA ASP A 44 -22.14 -23.23 13.30
C ASP A 44 -23.57 -22.72 13.04
N LEU A 45 -23.72 -21.95 11.96
CA LEU A 45 -25.03 -21.54 11.48
C LEU A 45 -25.81 -22.77 10.97
N PRO A 46 -27.11 -22.91 11.27
CA PRO A 46 -27.94 -23.92 10.63
C PRO A 46 -27.85 -23.78 9.11
N THR A 47 -27.49 -24.86 8.42
CA THR A 47 -27.30 -24.87 6.96
C THR A 47 -28.54 -24.36 6.22
N ASP A 48 -29.73 -24.64 6.74
CA ASP A 48 -31.02 -24.17 6.19
C ASP A 48 -31.17 -22.64 6.26
N THR A 49 -30.64 -21.97 7.29
CA THR A 49 -30.68 -20.50 7.41
C THR A 49 -29.79 -19.85 6.35
N VAL A 50 -28.60 -20.39 6.12
CA VAL A 50 -27.68 -19.88 5.07
C VAL A 50 -28.21 -20.21 3.68
N ARG A 51 -28.79 -21.40 3.50
CA ARG A 51 -29.49 -21.82 2.28
C ARG A 51 -30.66 -20.90 1.93
N ALA A 52 -31.46 -20.47 2.92
CA ALA A 52 -32.53 -19.51 2.72
C ALA A 52 -32.01 -18.13 2.25
N LEU A 53 -30.95 -17.62 2.87
CA LEU A 53 -30.32 -16.34 2.47
C LEU A 53 -29.72 -16.40 1.05
N VAL A 54 -29.10 -17.53 0.67
CA VAL A 54 -28.59 -17.75 -0.70
C VAL A 54 -29.72 -17.91 -1.73
N ALA A 55 -30.84 -18.52 -1.34
CA ALA A 55 -32.00 -18.70 -2.21
C ALA A 55 -32.74 -17.37 -2.47
N ASP A 56 -32.86 -16.53 -1.44
CA ASP A 56 -33.45 -15.18 -1.55
C ASP A 56 -32.66 -14.30 -2.53
N GLY A 57 -31.33 -14.27 -2.42
CA GLY A 57 -30.45 -13.60 -3.37
C GLY A 57 -30.61 -12.07 -3.44
N SER A 58 -31.39 -11.46 -2.54
CA SER A 58 -31.53 -10.01 -2.46
C SER A 58 -30.24 -9.35 -1.97
N ARG A 59 -30.12 -8.05 -2.23
CA ARG A 59 -29.03 -7.22 -1.68
C ARG A 59 -28.99 -7.27 -0.15
N GLU A 60 -30.16 -7.32 0.50
CA GLU A 60 -30.26 -7.39 1.96
C GLU A 60 -29.76 -8.75 2.50
N ALA A 61 -30.11 -9.86 1.85
CA ALA A 61 -29.56 -11.18 2.22
C ALA A 61 -28.05 -11.26 2.02
N LEU A 62 -27.52 -10.65 0.95
CA LEU A 62 -26.09 -10.47 0.72
C LEU A 62 -25.40 -9.70 1.85
N ASP A 63 -25.97 -8.56 2.27
CA ASP A 63 -25.42 -7.75 3.36
C ASP A 63 -25.54 -8.44 4.73
N ARG A 64 -26.60 -9.24 4.96
CA ARG A 64 -26.70 -10.14 6.12
C ARG A 64 -25.62 -11.23 6.11
N LEU A 65 -25.37 -11.89 4.98
CA LEU A 65 -24.29 -12.89 4.85
C LEU A 65 -22.91 -12.28 5.10
N ARG A 66 -22.66 -11.06 4.61
CA ARG A 66 -21.44 -10.29 4.88
C ARG A 66 -21.23 -10.00 6.37
N MET A 67 -22.28 -9.55 7.08
CA MET A 67 -22.20 -9.29 8.53
C MET A 67 -21.96 -10.56 9.36
N LEU A 68 -22.37 -11.74 8.88
CA LEU A 68 -22.20 -13.02 9.57
C LEU A 68 -20.78 -13.61 9.46
N GLY A 69 -19.94 -13.13 8.54
CA GLY A 69 -18.50 -13.44 8.46
C GLY A 69 -18.17 -14.93 8.28
N GLU A 70 -17.12 -15.39 8.96
CA GLU A 70 -16.56 -16.75 8.82
C GLU A 70 -17.58 -17.90 9.06
N PRO A 71 -18.51 -17.83 10.04
CA PRO A 71 -19.61 -18.78 10.14
C PRO A 71 -20.45 -18.92 8.85
N ALA A 72 -20.75 -17.81 8.16
CA ALA A 72 -21.46 -17.85 6.89
C ALA A 72 -20.57 -18.42 5.77
N ARG A 73 -19.28 -18.03 5.72
CA ARG A 73 -18.32 -18.56 4.73
C ARG A 73 -18.20 -20.09 4.80
N ARG A 74 -18.08 -20.68 6.00
CA ARG A 74 -18.00 -22.14 6.19
C ARG A 74 -19.28 -22.87 5.74
N ALA A 75 -20.45 -22.29 6.02
CA ALA A 75 -21.72 -22.82 5.54
C ALA A 75 -21.90 -22.65 4.02
N LEU A 76 -21.43 -21.55 3.43
CA LEU A 76 -21.40 -21.33 1.98
C LEU A 76 -20.48 -22.33 1.28
N LEU A 77 -19.29 -22.62 1.83
CA LEU A 77 -18.38 -23.65 1.31
C LEU A 77 -19.03 -25.04 1.33
N HIS A 78 -19.81 -25.35 2.37
CA HIS A 78 -20.57 -26.59 2.43
C HIS A 78 -21.68 -26.64 1.37
N LEU A 79 -22.45 -25.56 1.19
CA LEU A 79 -23.50 -25.47 0.18
C LEU A 79 -22.94 -25.50 -1.26
N ALA A 80 -21.82 -24.83 -1.52
CA ALA A 80 -21.12 -24.82 -2.80
C ALA A 80 -20.56 -26.20 -3.22
N SER A 81 -20.41 -27.13 -2.27
CA SER A 81 -20.06 -28.53 -2.56
C SER A 81 -21.25 -29.41 -2.98
N GLY A 82 -22.47 -28.85 -2.97
CA GLY A 82 -23.68 -29.50 -3.45
C GLY A 82 -23.80 -29.54 -4.99
N ALA A 83 -24.87 -30.17 -5.46
CA ALA A 83 -25.21 -30.28 -6.88
C ALA A 83 -26.56 -29.62 -7.23
N ASP A 84 -27.05 -28.73 -6.35
CA ASP A 84 -28.29 -27.97 -6.52
C ASP A 84 -28.03 -26.54 -7.02
N ASP A 85 -29.09 -25.84 -7.42
CA ASP A 85 -29.07 -24.44 -7.87
C ASP A 85 -28.64 -23.47 -6.75
N VAL A 86 -28.75 -23.89 -5.48
CA VAL A 86 -28.19 -23.19 -4.33
C VAL A 86 -26.65 -23.23 -4.34
N ALA A 87 -26.03 -24.34 -4.77
CA ALA A 87 -24.57 -24.46 -4.85
C ALA A 87 -23.94 -23.43 -5.81
N GLU A 88 -24.50 -23.23 -7.01
CA GLU A 88 -24.02 -22.24 -7.99
C GLU A 88 -24.14 -20.79 -7.48
N ARG A 89 -25.17 -20.50 -6.68
CA ARG A 89 -25.34 -19.21 -6.01
C ARG A 89 -24.37 -19.05 -4.83
N ALA A 90 -24.18 -20.10 -4.03
CA ALA A 90 -23.22 -20.10 -2.93
C ALA A 90 -21.79 -19.87 -3.43
N SER A 91 -21.39 -20.49 -4.54
CA SER A 91 -20.11 -20.25 -5.22
C SER A 91 -19.95 -18.78 -5.65
N ARG A 92 -20.95 -18.18 -6.32
CA ARG A 92 -20.91 -16.75 -6.67
C ARG A 92 -20.83 -15.83 -5.44
N HIS A 93 -21.51 -16.15 -4.35
CA HIS A 93 -21.36 -15.40 -3.10
C HIS A 93 -19.99 -15.58 -2.45
N LEU A 94 -19.37 -16.76 -2.55
CA LEU A 94 -17.98 -16.97 -2.12
C LEU A 94 -16.99 -16.18 -2.98
N GLU A 95 -17.18 -16.10 -4.30
CA GLU A 95 -16.36 -15.28 -5.19
C GLU A 95 -16.45 -13.78 -4.83
N VAL A 96 -17.66 -13.27 -4.53
CA VAL A 96 -17.83 -11.88 -4.06
C VAL A 96 -17.16 -11.65 -2.71
N LEU A 97 -17.30 -12.58 -1.75
CA LEU A 97 -16.65 -12.48 -0.44
C LEU A 97 -15.12 -12.57 -0.55
N GLN A 98 -14.61 -13.45 -1.39
CA GLN A 98 -13.17 -13.60 -1.65
C GLN A 98 -12.60 -12.37 -2.34
N CYS A 99 -13.31 -11.82 -3.34
CA CYS A 99 -12.88 -10.58 -4.02
C CYS A 99 -12.81 -9.39 -3.05
N GLU A 100 -13.75 -9.28 -2.11
CA GLU A 100 -13.70 -8.28 -1.03
C GLU A 100 -12.60 -8.56 0.00
N GLU A 101 -12.36 -9.82 0.41
CA GLU A 101 -11.20 -10.20 1.24
C GLU A 101 -9.88 -9.81 0.54
N ASP A 102 -9.72 -10.16 -0.73
CA ASP A 102 -8.54 -9.84 -1.54
C ASP A 102 -8.38 -8.33 -1.77
N ARG A 103 -9.48 -7.55 -1.83
CA ARG A 103 -9.46 -6.08 -1.94
C ARG A 103 -9.06 -5.44 -0.60
N VAL A 104 -9.56 -5.99 0.50
CA VAL A 104 -9.24 -5.61 1.88
C VAL A 104 -7.81 -6.02 2.25
N GLU A 105 -7.27 -7.11 1.70
CA GLU A 105 -5.87 -7.50 1.89
C GLU A 105 -4.90 -6.66 1.04
N ARG A 106 -5.23 -6.41 -0.24
CA ARG A 106 -4.45 -5.53 -1.12
C ARG A 106 -4.37 -4.08 -0.62
N SER A 107 -5.42 -3.58 0.04
CA SER A 107 -5.41 -2.26 0.70
C SER A 107 -4.74 -2.25 2.10
N GLY A 108 -4.24 -3.39 2.58
CA GLY A 108 -3.66 -3.54 3.93
C GLY A 108 -4.67 -3.53 5.08
N LEU A 109 -5.96 -3.33 4.80
CA LEU A 109 -7.07 -3.25 5.77
C LEU A 109 -7.40 -4.59 6.46
N ALA A 110 -7.00 -5.73 5.89
CA ALA A 110 -7.28 -7.08 6.39
C ALA A 110 -6.84 -7.32 7.85
N SER A 111 -5.93 -6.51 8.38
CA SER A 111 -5.43 -6.63 9.74
C SER A 111 -6.34 -6.04 10.83
N SER A 112 -7.26 -5.09 10.55
CA SER A 112 -7.85 -4.31 11.65
C SER A 112 -9.32 -3.83 11.59
N ILE A 113 -10.00 -3.62 10.45
CA ILE A 113 -11.40 -3.10 10.49
C ILE A 113 -12.43 -4.03 9.87
N SER A 114 -12.42 -4.29 8.56
CA SER A 114 -13.45 -5.15 7.92
C SER A 114 -13.46 -6.55 8.55
N GLY A 115 -12.27 -7.11 8.77
CA GLY A 115 -12.08 -8.39 9.48
C GLY A 115 -12.39 -8.36 10.99
N LEU A 116 -12.49 -7.18 11.63
CA LEU A 116 -13.04 -7.06 12.99
C LEU A 116 -14.56 -6.92 12.96
N LEU A 117 -15.14 -6.13 12.07
CA LEU A 117 -16.60 -6.00 11.96
C LEU A 117 -17.26 -7.37 11.70
N ALA A 118 -16.68 -8.18 10.82
CA ALA A 118 -17.13 -9.55 10.51
C ALA A 118 -16.91 -10.58 11.65
N ARG A 119 -16.25 -10.21 12.77
CA ARG A 119 -16.03 -11.09 13.94
C ARG A 119 -16.99 -10.82 15.11
N GLY A 120 -18.09 -10.11 14.84
CA GLY A 120 -19.21 -9.93 15.76
C GLY A 120 -19.02 -8.83 16.82
N PRO A 121 -19.95 -8.72 17.81
CA PRO A 121 -20.12 -7.51 18.61
C PRO A 121 -18.88 -7.02 19.37
N ARG A 122 -18.04 -7.93 19.90
CA ARG A 122 -16.80 -7.56 20.60
C ARG A 122 -15.76 -6.95 19.67
N ALA A 123 -15.70 -7.45 18.44
CA ALA A 123 -14.76 -6.98 17.44
C ALA A 123 -15.27 -5.69 16.76
N ALA A 124 -16.59 -5.53 16.60
CA ALA A 124 -17.22 -4.24 16.29
C ALA A 124 -16.95 -3.17 17.38
N ALA A 125 -17.00 -3.54 18.67
CA ALA A 125 -16.64 -2.65 19.77
C ALA A 125 -15.15 -2.26 19.77
N ARG A 126 -14.24 -3.18 19.40
CA ARG A 126 -12.83 -2.82 19.14
C ARG A 126 -12.72 -1.89 17.94
N ALA A 127 -13.35 -2.22 16.81
CA ALA A 127 -13.40 -1.37 15.62
C ALA A 127 -13.79 0.08 15.96
N ARG A 128 -14.87 0.28 16.74
CA ARG A 128 -15.28 1.60 17.25
C ARG A 128 -14.26 2.27 18.16
N ARG A 129 -13.57 1.53 19.03
CA ARG A 129 -12.49 2.07 19.88
C ARG A 129 -11.28 2.52 19.05
N ILE A 130 -10.89 1.72 18.05
CA ILE A 130 -9.72 2.02 17.21
C ILE A 130 -10.01 3.07 16.15
N ALA A 131 -11.27 3.52 16.01
CA ALA A 131 -11.63 4.49 14.99
C ALA A 131 -11.05 5.90 15.28
N PRO A 132 -10.80 6.71 14.23
CA PRO A 132 -10.42 8.11 14.32
C PRO A 132 -11.40 8.92 15.18
N ALA A 133 -10.95 10.03 15.74
CA ALA A 133 -11.79 10.87 16.60
C ALA A 133 -12.91 11.59 15.84
N ASP A 134 -12.76 11.73 14.53
CA ASP A 134 -13.66 12.33 13.55
C ASP A 134 -14.53 11.29 12.81
N ALA A 135 -14.44 10.00 13.15
CA ALA A 135 -15.31 8.98 12.60
C ALA A 135 -16.75 9.11 13.17
N PRO A 136 -17.79 9.26 12.35
CA PRO A 136 -19.17 9.47 12.82
C PRO A 136 -19.72 8.22 13.51
N GLU A 137 -20.64 8.35 14.49
CA GLU A 137 -21.13 7.20 15.27
C GLU A 137 -21.72 6.04 14.43
N SER A 138 -22.21 6.37 13.24
CA SER A 138 -22.77 5.44 12.25
C SER A 138 -21.79 5.08 11.11
N TRP A 139 -20.48 5.23 11.31
CA TRP A 139 -19.51 4.86 10.27
C TRP A 139 -19.63 3.37 9.91
N ASP A 140 -19.49 3.08 8.62
CA ASP A 140 -19.54 1.75 8.04
C ASP A 140 -18.26 1.44 7.25
N LEU A 141 -18.26 0.35 6.47
CA LEU A 141 -17.12 -0.01 5.64
C LEU A 141 -16.88 1.01 4.51
N SER A 142 -17.92 1.63 3.96
CA SER A 142 -17.81 2.62 2.89
C SER A 142 -17.10 3.89 3.38
N TRP A 143 -17.51 4.42 4.54
CA TRP A 143 -16.84 5.58 5.16
C TRP A 143 -15.32 5.36 5.34
N TRP A 144 -14.94 4.11 5.63
CA TRP A 144 -13.56 3.67 5.81
C TRP A 144 -12.79 3.50 4.50
N ILE A 145 -13.40 2.91 3.48
CA ILE A 145 -12.82 2.78 2.16
C ILE A 145 -12.49 4.18 1.63
N ASP A 146 -13.46 5.10 1.63
CA ASP A 146 -13.30 6.50 1.23
C ASP A 146 -12.11 7.21 1.89
N ARG A 147 -11.67 6.75 3.08
CA ARG A 147 -10.71 7.45 3.93
C ARG A 147 -9.51 6.61 4.34
N VAL A 148 -9.30 5.43 3.75
CA VAL A 148 -8.19 4.52 4.12
C VAL A 148 -6.83 5.21 4.01
N HIS A 149 -6.64 6.10 3.03
CA HIS A 149 -5.42 6.88 2.84
C HIS A 149 -5.31 8.12 3.74
N ALA A 150 -6.39 8.53 4.40
CA ALA A 150 -6.41 9.67 5.33
C ALA A 150 -6.13 9.26 6.78
N TYR A 151 -5.94 7.97 7.07
CA TYR A 151 -5.59 7.47 8.40
C TYR A 151 -4.54 6.35 8.34
N ARG A 152 -3.71 6.25 9.39
CA ARG A 152 -2.84 5.08 9.62
C ARG A 152 -3.16 4.46 10.97
N PHE A 153 -3.15 3.12 11.04
CA PHE A 153 -3.28 2.42 12.31
C PHE A 153 -2.01 2.62 13.13
N ALA A 154 -2.16 3.16 14.34
CA ALA A 154 -1.09 3.40 15.30
C ALA A 154 -1.20 2.37 16.43
N PRO A 155 -0.33 1.34 16.47
CA PRO A 155 -0.48 0.17 17.34
C PRO A 155 -0.36 0.52 18.83
N ALA A 156 0.57 1.41 19.18
CA ALA A 156 0.84 1.85 20.55
C ALA A 156 -0.38 2.41 21.30
N VAL A 157 -1.34 2.96 20.55
CA VAL A 157 -2.58 3.56 21.07
C VAL A 157 -3.83 2.76 20.69
N ASP A 158 -3.65 1.59 20.04
CA ASP A 158 -4.72 0.78 19.44
C ASP A 158 -5.74 1.66 18.68
N ARG A 159 -5.26 2.57 17.82
CA ARG A 159 -6.13 3.56 17.15
C ARG A 159 -5.62 3.99 15.79
N PHE A 160 -6.52 4.26 14.85
CA PHE A 160 -6.22 5.00 13.65
C PHE A 160 -6.06 6.50 13.94
N LEU A 161 -4.99 7.09 13.42
CA LEU A 161 -4.68 8.52 13.53
C LEU A 161 -4.72 9.16 12.14
N ALA A 162 -5.07 10.45 12.09
CA ALA A 162 -5.06 11.22 10.86
C ALA A 162 -3.67 11.20 10.22
N TRP A 163 -3.61 10.73 8.98
CA TRP A 163 -2.44 10.76 8.13
C TRP A 163 -2.50 12.02 7.29
N GLN A 164 -1.56 12.95 7.51
CA GLN A 164 -1.48 14.14 6.65
C GLN A 164 -0.87 13.73 5.31
N ALA A 165 -1.10 14.51 4.26
CA ALA A 165 -0.23 14.42 3.09
C ALA A 165 1.19 14.81 3.51
N TRP A 166 2.20 14.21 2.90
CA TRP A 166 3.57 14.70 3.02
C TRP A 166 3.63 16.16 2.57
N ALA A 167 4.46 16.96 3.23
CA ALA A 167 4.71 18.33 2.79
C ALA A 167 5.29 18.33 1.36
N GLU A 168 4.95 19.37 0.58
CA GLU A 168 5.25 19.44 -0.87
C GLU A 168 6.76 19.46 -1.19
N ASP A 169 7.61 19.69 -0.19
CA ASP A 169 9.07 19.75 -0.29
C ASP A 169 9.77 18.38 -0.19
N ALA A 170 9.10 17.34 0.32
CA ALA A 170 9.66 16.01 0.52
C ALA A 170 9.53 15.11 -0.74
N ALA A 171 10.35 15.36 -1.75
CA ALA A 171 10.47 14.52 -2.94
C ALA A 171 11.08 13.14 -2.58
N PRO A 172 10.47 12.01 -2.98
CA PRO A 172 11.11 10.71 -2.85
C PRO A 172 12.40 10.65 -3.67
N LEU A 173 13.42 9.99 -3.12
CA LEU A 173 14.54 9.49 -3.91
C LEU A 173 14.25 8.03 -4.29
N ARG A 174 14.24 7.74 -5.59
CA ARG A 174 13.99 6.42 -6.15
C ARG A 174 15.27 5.67 -6.47
N PHE A 175 15.24 4.38 -6.15
CA PHE A 175 16.28 3.42 -6.43
C PHE A 175 15.73 2.38 -7.39
N HIS A 176 16.54 2.06 -8.41
CA HIS A 176 16.35 0.94 -9.32
C HIS A 176 17.64 0.14 -9.43
N GLY A 177 17.54 -1.17 -9.58
CA GLY A 177 18.68 -2.06 -9.78
C GLY A 177 19.81 -1.81 -8.79
N ARG A 178 20.93 -1.24 -9.27
CA ARG A 178 22.15 -1.02 -8.49
C ARG A 178 22.37 0.42 -8.02
N ASN A 179 21.31 1.24 -8.04
CA ASN A 179 21.32 2.59 -7.52
C ASN A 179 21.65 2.62 -6.01
N ARG A 180 22.31 3.68 -5.57
CA ARG A 180 22.70 3.88 -4.16
C ARG A 180 22.84 5.34 -3.77
N VAL A 181 22.86 5.59 -2.47
CA VAL A 181 23.44 6.81 -1.88
C VAL A 181 24.55 6.38 -0.93
N VAL A 182 25.76 6.89 -1.13
CA VAL A 182 26.88 6.68 -0.20
C VAL A 182 26.82 7.77 0.86
N LEU A 183 26.50 7.37 2.09
CA LEU A 183 26.38 8.28 3.21
C LEU A 183 27.78 8.67 3.72
N ASP A 184 28.30 9.82 3.28
CA ASP A 184 29.64 10.23 3.69
C ASP A 184 29.79 10.42 5.21
N GLY A 185 30.99 10.17 5.74
CA GLY A 185 31.31 10.28 7.16
C GLY A 185 30.55 9.32 8.09
N SER A 186 29.96 8.23 7.55
CA SER A 186 29.07 7.35 8.32
C SER A 186 29.67 6.03 8.78
N ALA A 187 30.93 5.74 8.42
CA ALA A 187 31.64 4.55 8.85
C ALA A 187 31.66 4.43 10.39
N GLY A 188 31.13 3.32 10.93
CA GLY A 188 31.08 3.07 12.37
C GLY A 188 30.02 3.84 13.17
N LEU A 189 29.14 4.63 12.54
CA LEU A 189 28.05 5.35 13.23
C LEU A 189 26.95 4.42 13.79
N VAL A 190 26.77 3.23 13.22
CA VAL A 190 25.75 2.26 13.66
C VAL A 190 26.43 1.15 14.45
N GLN A 191 26.20 1.12 15.76
CA GLN A 191 26.82 0.14 16.68
C GLN A 191 25.73 -0.67 17.37
N TRP A 192 25.43 -1.84 16.82
CA TRP A 192 24.30 -2.68 17.24
C TRP A 192 24.48 -3.33 18.63
N ASP A 193 25.69 -3.32 19.20
CA ASP A 193 25.99 -3.69 20.59
C ASP A 193 25.87 -2.52 21.58
N SER A 194 25.51 -1.34 21.09
CA SER A 194 25.17 -0.15 21.87
C SER A 194 23.72 0.29 21.59
N PRO A 195 23.14 1.17 22.44
CA PRO A 195 21.87 1.80 22.15
C PRO A 195 21.91 2.57 20.82
N THR A 196 21.08 2.20 19.85
CA THR A 196 21.07 2.79 18.49
C THR A 196 19.72 2.57 17.82
N THR A 197 19.29 3.52 16.98
CA THR A 197 18.10 3.40 16.12
C THR A 197 18.41 3.83 14.70
N VAL A 198 17.99 3.02 13.73
CA VAL A 198 17.90 3.36 12.29
C VAL A 198 16.43 3.28 11.90
N GLU A 199 15.90 4.34 11.30
CA GLU A 199 14.51 4.37 10.85
C GLU A 199 14.32 5.13 9.54
N ALA A 200 13.31 4.74 8.76
CA ALA A 200 13.05 5.28 7.43
C ALA A 200 11.56 5.26 7.07
N TRP A 201 11.19 6.16 6.17
CA TRP A 201 9.93 6.07 5.42
C TRP A 201 10.22 5.63 4.00
N VAL A 202 9.70 4.45 3.65
CA VAL A 202 10.04 3.71 2.42
C VAL A 202 8.78 3.15 1.75
N ARG A 203 8.75 3.15 0.42
CA ARG A 203 7.77 2.44 -0.41
C ARG A 203 8.48 1.40 -1.26
N TRP A 204 7.83 0.27 -1.52
CA TRP A 204 8.45 -0.88 -2.17
C TRP A 204 7.67 -1.39 -3.40
N PRO A 205 7.68 -0.65 -4.53
CA PRO A 205 6.78 -0.92 -5.67
C PRO A 205 6.97 -2.30 -6.32
N HIS A 206 8.15 -2.92 -6.21
CA HIS A 206 8.43 -4.21 -6.85
C HIS A 206 8.39 -5.39 -5.85
N PRO A 207 7.55 -6.43 -6.06
CA PRO A 207 7.34 -7.48 -5.07
C PRO A 207 8.30 -8.70 -5.15
N THR A 208 9.18 -8.78 -6.15
CA THR A 208 9.81 -10.06 -6.58
C THR A 208 11.29 -10.27 -6.22
N SER A 209 11.96 -9.33 -5.55
CA SER A 209 13.39 -9.47 -5.20
C SER A 209 13.73 -8.92 -3.81
N ALA A 210 14.91 -9.32 -3.30
CA ALA A 210 15.46 -8.82 -2.04
C ALA A 210 15.97 -7.39 -2.21
N GLN A 211 15.42 -6.46 -1.45
CA GLN A 211 15.67 -5.02 -1.56
C GLN A 211 16.52 -4.53 -0.39
N TYR A 212 17.69 -3.97 -0.68
CA TYR A 212 18.59 -3.41 0.33
C TYR A 212 18.16 -1.98 0.68
N LEU A 213 17.90 -1.73 1.97
CA LEU A 213 17.58 -0.38 2.46
C LEU A 213 18.86 0.34 2.88
N LEU A 214 19.62 -0.24 3.81
CA LEU A 214 20.83 0.34 4.37
C LEU A 214 21.85 -0.75 4.68
N SER A 215 23.11 -0.59 4.25
CA SER A 215 24.17 -1.57 4.51
C SER A 215 25.59 -1.01 4.46
N ASP A 216 26.49 -1.56 5.26
CA ASP A 216 27.96 -1.39 5.15
C ASP A 216 28.70 -2.73 5.00
N GLU A 217 27.98 -3.86 5.01
CA GLU A 217 28.53 -5.22 5.08
C GLU A 217 29.66 -5.56 4.09
N ALA A 218 30.61 -6.38 4.53
CA ALA A 218 31.67 -6.95 3.72
C ALA A 218 31.99 -8.39 4.17
N TRP A 219 32.59 -9.19 3.28
CA TRP A 219 33.10 -10.52 3.59
C TRP A 219 34.19 -10.89 2.55
N PRO A 220 35.05 -11.88 2.78
CA PRO A 220 36.29 -12.06 2.00
C PRO A 220 36.09 -12.23 0.49
N GLU A 221 34.99 -12.85 0.08
CA GLU A 221 34.63 -13.08 -1.32
C GLU A 221 33.97 -11.85 -2.00
N MET A 222 33.65 -10.79 -1.25
CA MET A 222 33.06 -9.57 -1.80
C MET A 222 34.13 -8.62 -2.36
N ALA A 223 34.40 -8.74 -3.66
CA ALA A 223 35.37 -7.90 -4.38
C ALA A 223 36.75 -7.88 -3.71
N PRO A 224 37.44 -9.06 -3.60
CA PRO A 224 38.65 -9.23 -2.80
C PRO A 224 39.80 -8.28 -3.17
N ASP A 225 39.88 -7.87 -4.44
CA ASP A 225 40.91 -6.93 -4.93
C ASP A 225 40.69 -5.47 -4.52
N VAL A 226 39.47 -5.12 -4.08
CA VAL A 226 39.05 -3.73 -3.80
C VAL A 226 38.65 -3.53 -2.33
N LEU A 227 38.05 -4.54 -1.71
CA LEU A 227 37.64 -4.54 -0.30
C LEU A 227 38.18 -5.79 0.42
N PRO A 228 39.52 -5.97 0.49
CA PRO A 228 40.12 -7.11 1.16
C PRO A 228 39.76 -7.11 2.65
N THR A 229 39.01 -8.11 3.08
CA THR A 229 38.73 -8.40 4.50
C THR A 229 39.05 -9.85 4.81
N ALA A 230 39.52 -10.10 6.04
CA ALA A 230 39.84 -11.44 6.52
C ALA A 230 38.61 -12.20 7.06
N THR A 231 37.47 -11.53 7.24
CA THR A 231 36.23 -12.08 7.82
C THR A 231 35.01 -11.26 7.40
N LYS A 232 33.80 -11.73 7.71
CA LYS A 232 32.56 -10.95 7.61
C LYS A 232 32.62 -9.71 8.53
N LEU A 233 32.12 -8.58 8.03
CA LEU A 233 32.02 -7.28 8.71
C LEU A 233 30.67 -6.62 8.39
N GLY A 234 30.22 -5.70 9.23
CA GLY A 234 29.09 -4.81 9.00
C GLY A 234 27.72 -5.48 9.05
N PHE A 235 26.73 -4.81 8.48
CA PHE A 235 25.33 -5.22 8.47
C PHE A 235 24.59 -4.87 7.17
N ALA A 236 23.39 -5.43 7.03
CA ALA A 236 22.37 -5.00 6.08
C ALA A 236 20.98 -5.06 6.71
N LEU A 237 20.26 -3.93 6.62
CA LEU A 237 18.81 -3.84 6.78
C LEU A 237 18.18 -3.96 5.40
N ARG A 238 17.33 -4.97 5.20
CA ARG A 238 16.77 -5.31 3.88
C ARG A 238 15.39 -5.96 3.99
N ARG A 239 14.68 -6.02 2.87
CA ARG A 239 13.39 -6.70 2.72
C ARG A 239 13.54 -7.87 1.75
N ASN A 240 13.32 -9.10 2.21
CA ASN A 240 13.43 -10.32 1.40
C ASN A 240 12.06 -10.77 0.89
N ALA A 241 11.83 -10.68 -0.43
CA ALA A 241 10.65 -11.24 -1.06
C ALA A 241 10.58 -12.78 -0.88
N ARG A 242 9.38 -13.30 -0.62
CA ARG A 242 9.09 -14.75 -0.55
C ARG A 242 8.53 -15.32 -1.85
N GLY A 243 8.16 -14.46 -2.80
CA GLY A 243 7.64 -14.83 -4.14
C GLY A 243 6.12 -14.99 -4.21
N ASP A 244 5.42 -14.81 -3.10
CA ASP A 244 3.97 -15.00 -2.93
C ASP A 244 3.24 -13.68 -2.58
N GLY A 245 3.81 -12.53 -2.99
CA GLY A 245 3.33 -11.20 -2.60
C GLY A 245 3.68 -10.80 -1.15
N ARG A 246 4.41 -11.64 -0.40
CA ARG A 246 4.91 -11.32 0.94
C ARG A 246 6.42 -11.18 0.97
N ALA A 247 6.90 -10.47 1.99
CA ALA A 247 8.32 -10.31 2.27
C ALA A 247 8.60 -10.26 3.77
N SER A 248 9.78 -10.71 4.17
CA SER A 248 10.30 -10.52 5.53
C SER A 248 11.20 -9.29 5.58
N LEU A 249 11.01 -8.42 6.56
CA LEU A 249 12.00 -7.44 6.98
C LEU A 249 13.10 -8.15 7.78
N GLU A 250 14.36 -7.91 7.44
CA GLU A 250 15.54 -8.56 8.03
C GLU A 250 16.63 -7.52 8.35
N LEU A 251 17.23 -7.64 9.55
CA LEU A 251 18.53 -7.06 9.86
C LEU A 251 19.53 -8.19 10.08
N THR A 252 20.58 -8.23 9.27
CA THR A 252 21.69 -9.20 9.38
C THR A 252 23.00 -8.48 9.60
N MET A 253 23.84 -9.00 10.51
CA MET A 253 25.12 -8.40 10.91
C MET A 253 26.20 -9.46 11.17
N ALA A 254 27.45 -9.08 10.97
CA ALA A 254 28.59 -9.96 11.14
C ALA A 254 28.95 -10.14 12.62
N VAL A 255 29.33 -11.37 12.99
CA VAL A 255 29.71 -11.72 14.37
C VAL A 255 30.93 -12.65 14.38
N ALA A 256 31.75 -12.50 15.42
CA ALA A 256 32.98 -13.26 15.57
C ALA A 256 32.74 -14.79 15.74
N PRO A 257 33.62 -15.65 15.21
CA PRO A 257 34.84 -15.31 14.46
C PRO A 257 34.60 -14.98 12.97
N ASP A 258 33.58 -15.57 12.33
CA ASP A 258 33.25 -15.36 10.91
C ASP A 258 31.82 -15.85 10.58
N ALA A 259 30.80 -15.32 11.25
CA ALA A 259 29.40 -15.72 11.06
C ALA A 259 28.46 -14.53 10.78
N TRP A 260 27.27 -14.83 10.25
CA TRP A 260 26.16 -13.90 10.17
C TRP A 260 25.16 -14.19 11.30
N PHE A 261 24.68 -13.12 11.96
CA PHE A 261 23.57 -13.15 12.89
C PHE A 261 22.42 -12.33 12.31
N SER A 262 21.19 -12.85 12.42
CA SER A 262 20.01 -12.28 11.76
C SER A 262 18.84 -12.11 12.73
N VAL A 263 18.11 -11.01 12.58
CA VAL A 263 16.76 -10.83 13.10
C VAL A 263 15.84 -10.69 11.89
N GLU A 264 14.80 -11.52 11.81
CA GLU A 264 13.88 -11.57 10.67
C GLU A 264 12.44 -11.57 11.18
N SER A 265 11.57 -10.80 10.53
CA SER A 265 10.12 -10.83 10.77
C SER A 265 9.44 -12.02 10.08
N PRO A 266 8.27 -12.47 10.57
CA PRO A 266 7.38 -13.31 9.78
C PRO A 266 7.10 -12.68 8.40
N PRO A 267 6.79 -13.45 7.35
CA PRO A 267 6.43 -12.88 6.06
C PRO A 267 5.22 -11.94 6.17
N LEU A 268 5.41 -10.69 5.79
CA LEU A 268 4.39 -9.63 5.83
C LEU A 268 3.94 -9.32 4.39
N ALA A 269 2.67 -8.99 4.19
CA ALA A 269 2.16 -8.56 2.87
C ALA A 269 2.95 -7.35 2.34
N ILE A 270 3.37 -7.40 1.08
CA ILE A 270 3.98 -6.26 0.37
C ILE A 270 2.86 -5.30 -0.03
N ARG A 271 3.08 -4.00 0.17
CA ARG A 271 2.18 -2.93 -0.26
C ARG A 271 2.95 -1.97 -1.15
N ASP A 272 2.31 -1.42 -2.18
CA ASP A 272 2.83 -0.27 -2.91
C ASP A 272 2.39 1.03 -2.24
N ASP A 273 2.80 1.19 -0.99
CA ASP A 273 2.41 2.30 -0.11
C ASP A 273 3.57 2.67 0.83
N TRP A 274 3.48 3.85 1.47
CA TRP A 274 4.48 4.35 2.39
C TRP A 274 4.41 3.65 3.74
N GLU A 275 5.51 3.01 4.11
CA GLU A 275 5.67 2.25 5.34
C GLU A 275 6.78 2.87 6.18
N HIS A 276 6.59 2.91 7.51
CA HIS A 276 7.68 3.21 8.43
C HIS A 276 8.42 1.91 8.73
N VAL A 277 9.74 1.92 8.59
CA VAL A 277 10.60 0.78 8.92
C VAL A 277 11.63 1.27 9.93
N ALA A 278 11.74 0.58 11.06
CA ALA A 278 12.80 0.86 12.04
C ALA A 278 13.49 -0.42 12.54
N ALA A 279 14.78 -0.27 12.81
CA ALA A 279 15.61 -1.26 13.48
C ALA A 279 16.33 -0.57 14.64
N THR A 280 16.31 -1.19 15.82
CA THR A 280 16.85 -0.59 17.04
C THR A 280 17.45 -1.62 17.97
N SER A 281 18.50 -1.22 18.69
CA SER A 281 19.16 -1.99 19.73
C SER A 281 19.18 -1.20 21.02
N ASP A 282 19.03 -1.88 22.16
CA ASP A 282 19.35 -1.36 23.49
C ASP A 282 20.75 -1.80 23.97
N GLY A 283 21.56 -2.38 23.08
CA GLY A 283 22.83 -3.03 23.41
C GLY A 283 22.71 -4.47 23.93
N SER A 284 21.49 -5.00 24.08
CA SER A 284 21.22 -6.38 24.50
C SER A 284 20.17 -7.11 23.65
N VAL A 285 19.20 -6.38 23.11
CA VAL A 285 18.10 -6.89 22.28
C VAL A 285 17.93 -6.00 21.05
N LEU A 286 17.95 -6.64 19.88
CA LEU A 286 17.58 -6.04 18.60
C LEU A 286 16.08 -6.19 18.37
N ARG A 287 15.45 -5.16 17.82
CA ARG A 287 14.03 -5.10 17.49
C ARG A 287 13.85 -4.55 16.07
N LEU A 288 12.87 -5.10 15.35
CA LEU A 288 12.43 -4.63 14.04
C LEU A 288 10.97 -4.19 14.11
N PHE A 289 10.69 -3.06 13.47
CA PHE A 289 9.36 -2.46 13.44
C PHE A 289 8.90 -2.16 12.02
N ARG A 290 7.60 -2.29 11.79
CA ARG A 290 6.90 -1.86 10.58
C ARG A 290 5.64 -1.10 10.97
N ASP A 291 5.46 0.12 10.46
CA ASP A 291 4.33 1.00 10.78
C ASP A 291 4.13 1.19 12.30
N GLY A 292 5.23 1.26 13.05
CA GLY A 292 5.23 1.34 14.52
C GLY A 292 4.99 0.01 15.27
N CYS A 293 4.61 -1.07 14.58
CA CYS A 293 4.39 -2.39 15.19
C CYS A 293 5.71 -3.15 15.36
N LEU A 294 5.96 -3.75 16.53
CA LEU A 294 7.08 -4.66 16.78
C LEU A 294 6.86 -5.98 16.02
N VAL A 295 7.57 -6.17 14.91
CA VAL A 295 7.43 -7.36 14.04
C VAL A 295 8.48 -8.45 14.28
N ALA A 296 9.59 -8.12 14.93
CA ALA A 296 10.57 -9.10 15.39
C ALA A 296 11.41 -8.56 16.57
N ALA A 297 11.85 -9.45 17.45
CA ALA A 297 12.85 -9.14 18.48
C ALA A 297 13.77 -10.34 18.73
N ARG A 298 15.06 -10.09 19.00
CA ARG A 298 16.04 -11.13 19.32
C ARG A 298 17.15 -10.59 20.21
N SER A 299 17.50 -11.31 21.27
CA SER A 299 18.69 -11.00 22.06
C SER A 299 19.95 -11.12 21.20
N LEU A 300 20.87 -10.19 21.37
CA LEU A 300 22.20 -10.23 20.76
C LEU A 300 22.96 -11.49 21.20
N PRO A 301 23.85 -12.03 20.33
CA PRO A 301 24.71 -13.12 20.72
C PRO A 301 25.75 -12.64 21.73
N ARG A 302 26.31 -13.57 22.53
CA ARG A 302 27.42 -13.27 23.44
C ARG A 302 28.79 -13.17 22.75
N THR A 303 28.82 -13.34 21.42
CA THR A 303 30.02 -13.14 20.58
C THR A 303 30.11 -11.69 20.16
N HIS A 304 31.34 -11.18 19.99
CA HIS A 304 31.56 -9.82 19.49
C HIS A 304 30.89 -9.60 18.13
N LEU A 305 30.21 -8.46 17.99
CA LEU A 305 29.79 -7.97 16.67
C LEU A 305 31.03 -7.48 15.91
N LEU A 306 31.00 -7.58 14.60
CA LEU A 306 32.08 -7.14 13.72
C LEU A 306 31.58 -5.95 12.88
N PRO A 307 31.82 -4.69 13.29
CA PRO A 307 31.28 -3.52 12.60
C PRO A 307 31.88 -3.35 11.20
N GLY A 308 31.16 -2.64 10.34
CA GLY A 308 31.65 -2.30 9.00
C GLY A 308 32.70 -1.19 9.06
N THR A 309 33.61 -1.20 8.10
CA THR A 309 34.73 -0.25 8.01
C THR A 309 34.55 0.82 6.94
N GLY A 310 33.46 0.73 6.15
CA GLY A 310 33.12 1.69 5.10
C GLY A 310 31.91 2.54 5.46
N ASN A 311 31.70 3.60 4.68
CA ASN A 311 30.47 4.39 4.73
C ASN A 311 29.24 3.51 4.44
N LEU A 312 28.15 3.76 5.17
CA LEU A 312 26.84 3.19 4.91
C LEU A 312 26.40 3.52 3.47
N SER A 313 25.79 2.55 2.80
CA SER A 313 25.09 2.74 1.53
C SER A 313 23.59 2.58 1.76
N ILE A 314 22.80 3.58 1.34
CA ILE A 314 21.39 3.37 1.04
C ILE A 314 21.32 2.64 -0.30
N GLY A 315 20.46 1.62 -0.42
CA GLY A 315 20.33 0.86 -1.66
C GLY A 315 21.47 -0.14 -1.88
N ALA A 316 21.86 -0.34 -3.14
CA ALA A 316 22.83 -1.37 -3.52
C ALA A 316 24.28 -0.94 -3.25
N ARG A 317 24.87 -1.44 -2.15
CA ARG A 317 26.24 -1.16 -1.72
C ARG A 317 27.28 -1.26 -2.85
N GLN A 318 28.19 -0.27 -2.90
CA GLN A 318 29.34 -0.29 -3.81
C GLN A 318 30.15 -1.60 -3.63
N HIS A 319 30.54 -2.21 -4.75
CA HIS A 319 31.21 -3.51 -4.82
C HIS A 319 30.44 -4.73 -4.26
N GLY A 320 29.18 -4.58 -3.83
CA GLY A 320 28.32 -5.71 -3.46
C GLY A 320 27.98 -6.60 -4.66
N LEU A 321 27.66 -7.88 -4.42
CA LEU A 321 27.28 -8.84 -5.47
C LEU A 321 26.17 -8.33 -6.41
N ALA A 322 26.17 -8.83 -7.65
CA ALA A 322 25.24 -8.42 -8.70
C ALA A 322 23.75 -8.62 -8.35
N ASN A 323 23.43 -9.63 -7.53
CA ASN A 323 22.07 -9.93 -7.06
C ASN A 323 21.56 -9.01 -5.93
N ARG A 324 22.35 -8.00 -5.54
CA ARG A 324 21.94 -6.99 -4.56
C ARG A 324 21.35 -5.81 -5.31
N VAL A 325 20.06 -5.60 -5.10
CA VAL A 325 19.30 -4.54 -5.75
C VAL A 325 18.53 -3.69 -4.75
N ALA A 326 18.10 -2.53 -5.21
CA ALA A 326 17.18 -1.65 -4.50
C ALA A 326 16.16 -1.13 -5.51
N GLU A 327 14.92 -1.61 -5.36
CA GLU A 327 13.72 -1.20 -6.08
C GLU A 327 12.76 -0.60 -5.05
N LEU A 328 13.04 0.64 -4.65
CA LEU A 328 12.38 1.33 -3.53
C LEU A 328 12.33 2.83 -3.76
N ASP A 329 11.35 3.49 -3.15
CA ASP A 329 11.37 4.93 -2.94
C ASP A 329 11.64 5.22 -1.46
N LEU A 330 12.45 6.25 -1.20
CA LEU A 330 12.80 6.69 0.16
C LEU A 330 12.49 8.18 0.29
N ARG A 331 11.73 8.58 1.31
CA ARG A 331 11.43 10.01 1.61
C ARG A 331 12.11 10.51 2.89
N ALA A 332 12.52 9.62 3.79
CA ALA A 332 13.17 10.00 5.02
C ALA A 332 14.07 8.86 5.53
N LEU A 333 15.19 9.23 6.16
CA LEU A 333 16.07 8.35 6.92
C LEU A 333 16.57 9.11 8.16
N ARG A 334 16.58 8.46 9.32
CA ARG A 334 17.16 8.99 10.57
C ARG A 334 17.98 7.90 11.26
N ILE A 335 19.18 8.26 11.72
CA ILE A 335 20.00 7.43 12.61
C ILE A 335 20.21 8.19 13.92
N THR A 336 20.10 7.51 15.05
CA THR A 336 20.08 8.10 16.39
C THR A 336 20.86 7.26 17.39
N GLU A 337 21.62 7.92 18.26
CA GLU A 337 22.19 7.32 19.47
C GLU A 337 21.07 7.05 20.49
N GLY A 338 20.91 5.79 20.89
CA GLY A 338 19.81 5.38 21.78
C GLY A 338 18.77 4.48 21.12
N ALA A 339 18.12 3.66 21.96
CA ALA A 339 16.97 2.85 21.58
C ALA A 339 15.70 3.71 21.65
N ARG A 340 15.29 4.34 20.55
CA ARG A 340 14.06 5.17 20.52
C ARG A 340 12.81 4.36 20.85
N TYR A 341 12.80 3.08 20.47
CA TYR A 341 11.63 2.21 20.50
C TYR A 341 11.97 0.86 21.14
N VAL A 342 11.24 0.46 22.17
CA VAL A 342 11.41 -0.86 22.82
C VAL A 342 10.15 -1.72 22.78
N GLU A 343 9.03 -1.11 22.40
CA GLU A 343 7.67 -1.63 22.25
C GLU A 343 6.98 -0.86 21.11
N ASP A 344 5.73 -1.20 20.80
CA ASP A 344 4.95 -0.54 19.75
C ASP A 344 4.90 0.99 19.95
N PHE A 345 5.05 1.75 18.86
CA PHE A 345 5.03 3.22 18.88
C PHE A 345 4.15 3.81 17.78
N VAL A 346 4.02 5.13 17.77
CA VAL A 346 3.40 5.90 16.68
C VAL A 346 4.53 6.55 15.88
N PRO A 347 4.77 6.18 14.61
CA PRO A 347 5.81 6.80 13.82
C PRO A 347 5.63 8.32 13.66
N GLU A 348 6.70 9.08 13.85
CA GLU A 348 6.78 10.46 13.36
C GLU A 348 6.59 10.43 11.84
N GLN A 349 5.64 11.22 11.31
CA GLN A 349 5.51 11.35 9.86
C GLN A 349 6.75 12.04 9.28
N SER A 350 6.97 13.33 9.59
CA SER A 350 8.26 13.95 9.30
C SER A 350 9.28 13.55 10.37
N LEU A 351 10.30 12.77 10.00
CA LEU A 351 11.40 12.44 10.91
C LEU A 351 12.19 13.71 11.24
N THR A 352 12.04 14.21 12.45
CA THR A 352 12.70 15.44 12.92
C THR A 352 14.12 15.16 13.42
N CYS A 353 15.01 16.15 13.37
CA CYS A 353 16.32 16.06 14.01
C CYS A 353 16.21 16.54 15.46
N ASP A 354 16.80 15.79 16.38
CA ASP A 354 16.94 16.12 17.80
C ASP A 354 18.40 15.93 18.26
N ASP A 355 18.69 16.23 19.53
CA ASP A 355 20.03 16.15 20.12
C ASP A 355 20.67 14.75 20.08
N ALA A 356 19.88 13.69 19.88
CA ALA A 356 20.35 12.31 19.77
C ALA A 356 20.56 11.87 18.30
N THR A 357 20.17 12.71 17.33
CA THR A 357 20.22 12.38 15.90
C THR A 357 21.63 12.62 15.34
N ILE A 358 22.27 11.56 14.83
CA ILE A 358 23.68 11.58 14.38
C ILE A 358 23.85 11.60 12.85
N LEU A 359 22.81 11.22 12.12
CA LEU A 359 22.74 11.28 10.66
C LEU A 359 21.28 11.40 10.24
N CYS A 360 20.96 12.41 9.44
CA CYS A 360 19.62 12.58 8.90
C CYS A 360 19.69 13.26 7.53
N PRO A 361 19.72 12.49 6.44
CA PRO A 361 19.87 13.04 5.10
C PRO A 361 18.72 13.99 4.75
N ASP A 362 19.03 15.01 3.96
CA ASP A 362 18.09 16.03 3.52
C ASP A 362 17.47 15.62 2.17
N PHE A 363 16.17 15.31 2.18
CA PHE A 363 15.43 14.85 0.99
C PHE A 363 14.93 15.99 0.09
N ALA A 364 15.53 17.18 0.20
CA ALA A 364 15.33 18.28 -0.73
C ALA A 364 15.87 17.92 -2.14
N PRO A 365 15.04 17.97 -3.20
CA PRO A 365 15.44 17.58 -4.54
C PRO A 365 16.40 18.57 -5.22
N GLY A 366 17.05 18.12 -6.31
CA GLY A 366 17.69 19.01 -7.29
C GLY A 366 19.21 18.94 -7.40
N ASN A 367 19.88 17.95 -6.81
CA ASN A 367 21.32 17.75 -6.96
C ASN A 367 21.70 16.27 -6.94
N VAL A 368 22.91 15.93 -7.43
CA VAL A 368 23.56 14.60 -7.30
C VAL A 368 24.21 14.38 -5.93
N TRP A 369 24.02 15.34 -5.02
CA TRP A 369 24.46 15.31 -3.63
C TRP A 369 23.27 15.55 -2.72
N MET A 370 23.13 14.71 -1.70
CA MET A 370 22.15 14.85 -0.63
C MET A 370 22.83 15.50 0.57
N GLY A 371 22.20 16.51 1.18
CA GLY A 371 22.71 17.13 2.41
C GLY A 371 22.51 16.22 3.64
N ASP A 372 23.09 16.59 4.77
CA ASP A 372 22.70 16.07 6.09
C ASP A 372 22.16 17.25 6.93
N ARG A 373 21.02 17.03 7.59
CA ARG A 373 20.33 18.04 8.41
C ARG A 373 20.98 18.22 9.79
N VAL A 374 21.74 17.23 10.26
CA VAL A 374 22.57 17.29 11.48
C VAL A 374 23.89 18.01 11.16
N ASP A 375 24.62 17.50 10.17
CA ASP A 375 25.93 18.03 9.77
C ASP A 375 25.86 18.71 8.40
N LYS A 376 25.69 20.03 8.40
CA LYS A 376 25.59 20.85 7.19
C LYS A 376 26.84 20.85 6.32
N ALA A 377 27.98 20.31 6.77
CA ALA A 377 29.17 20.10 5.94
C ALA A 377 29.16 18.74 5.22
N ARG A 378 28.51 17.72 5.79
CA ARG A 378 28.42 16.36 5.24
C ARG A 378 27.60 16.33 3.95
N ARG A 379 28.06 15.57 2.95
CA ARG A 379 27.40 15.45 1.63
C ARG A 379 27.40 13.99 1.21
N HIS A 380 26.22 13.41 1.02
CA HIS A 380 26.08 12.03 0.60
C HIS A 380 25.99 11.96 -0.92
N ALA A 381 26.78 11.09 -1.55
CA ALA A 381 26.85 10.98 -3.00
C ALA A 381 25.68 10.14 -3.53
N ILE A 382 24.89 10.68 -4.44
CA ILE A 382 23.80 9.97 -5.12
C ILE A 382 24.36 9.34 -6.40
N ASP A 383 24.20 8.03 -6.55
CA ASP A 383 24.74 7.25 -7.68
C ASP A 383 23.62 6.41 -8.31
N GLY A 384 23.17 6.86 -9.48
CA GLY A 384 22.05 6.29 -10.24
C GLY A 384 20.65 6.56 -9.70
N ALA A 385 20.49 6.76 -8.38
CA ALA A 385 19.20 7.10 -7.77
C ALA A 385 18.68 8.47 -8.23
N THR A 386 17.37 8.57 -8.49
CA THR A 386 16.74 9.74 -9.10
C THR A 386 15.71 10.37 -8.16
N TRP A 387 15.65 11.70 -8.15
CA TRP A 387 14.58 12.40 -7.45
C TRP A 387 13.27 12.19 -8.22
N VAL A 388 12.26 11.67 -7.55
CA VAL A 388 10.91 11.58 -8.07
C VAL A 388 10.29 12.96 -7.96
N SER A 389 10.36 13.70 -9.07
CA SER A 389 9.44 14.80 -9.32
C SER A 389 8.04 14.21 -9.46
N ALA A 390 7.30 14.12 -8.36
CA ALA A 390 5.86 13.88 -8.43
C ALA A 390 5.23 14.98 -9.29
N CYS A 391 4.19 14.67 -10.07
CA CYS A 391 3.46 15.71 -10.76
C CYS A 391 2.63 16.46 -9.71
N THR A 392 3.23 17.48 -9.08
CA THR A 392 2.59 18.11 -7.93
C THR A 392 1.35 18.89 -8.38
N PRO A 393 0.28 18.92 -7.55
CA PRO A 393 -0.82 19.85 -7.74
C PRO A 393 -0.36 21.30 -7.95
N ALA A 394 0.77 21.69 -7.35
CA ALA A 394 1.41 22.98 -7.57
C ALA A 394 1.93 23.16 -9.01
N ALA A 395 2.76 22.24 -9.53
CA ALA A 395 3.27 22.31 -10.90
C ALA A 395 2.14 22.31 -11.95
N VAL A 396 1.10 21.48 -11.73
CA VAL A 396 -0.08 21.42 -12.60
C VAL A 396 -0.92 22.70 -12.51
N ARG A 397 -1.14 23.24 -11.30
CA ARG A 397 -1.84 24.52 -11.09
C ARG A 397 -1.11 25.68 -11.76
N ASP A 398 0.21 25.74 -11.62
CA ASP A 398 1.01 26.85 -12.15
C ASP A 398 1.04 26.78 -13.69
N ALA A 399 1.09 25.58 -14.26
CA ALA A 399 0.88 25.35 -15.69
C ALA A 399 -0.54 25.76 -16.14
N LEU A 400 -1.61 25.32 -15.46
CA LEU A 400 -2.99 25.72 -15.76
C LEU A 400 -3.20 27.24 -15.68
N ALA A 401 -2.67 27.89 -14.63
CA ALA A 401 -2.76 29.33 -14.43
C ALA A 401 -2.08 30.12 -15.56
N SER A 402 -0.97 29.63 -16.10
CA SER A 402 -0.30 30.26 -17.25
C SER A 402 -1.15 30.27 -18.54
N TYR A 403 -2.21 29.45 -18.61
CA TYR A 403 -3.20 29.39 -19.70
C TYR A 403 -4.59 29.93 -19.29
N GLY A 404 -4.69 30.63 -18.16
CA GLY A 404 -5.94 31.22 -17.67
C GLY A 404 -6.87 30.25 -16.91
N GLY A 405 -6.33 29.12 -16.45
CA GLY A 405 -7.02 28.22 -15.52
C GLY A 405 -7.30 28.87 -14.15
N GLY A 406 -8.17 28.24 -13.37
CA GLY A 406 -8.57 28.74 -12.05
C GLY A 406 -7.43 28.70 -11.02
N ALA A 407 -7.52 29.52 -9.97
CA ALA A 407 -6.60 29.48 -8.83
C ALA A 407 -6.84 28.29 -7.87
N THR A 408 -7.75 27.39 -8.21
CA THR A 408 -8.07 26.17 -7.47
C THR A 408 -6.94 25.16 -7.58
N THR A 409 -6.68 24.41 -6.51
CA THR A 409 -5.67 23.34 -6.54
C THR A 409 -6.25 22.11 -7.27
N PRO A 410 -5.62 21.63 -8.36
CA PRO A 410 -6.09 20.47 -9.09
C PRO A 410 -5.83 19.18 -8.30
N ILE A 411 -6.62 18.16 -8.56
CA ILE A 411 -6.37 16.80 -8.06
C ILE A 411 -5.54 16.10 -9.14
N VAL A 412 -4.35 15.63 -8.79
CA VAL A 412 -3.45 14.90 -9.70
C VAL A 412 -3.37 13.44 -9.24
N ILE A 413 -3.57 12.51 -10.18
CA ILE A 413 -3.61 11.08 -9.90
C ILE A 413 -2.71 10.35 -10.89
N GLU A 414 -1.60 9.82 -10.40
CA GLU A 414 -0.61 9.08 -11.18
C GLU A 414 -1.22 7.80 -11.77
N ALA A 415 -0.95 7.54 -13.06
CA ALA A 415 -1.64 6.52 -13.85
C ALA A 415 -1.25 5.09 -13.47
N GLU A 416 -0.02 4.86 -13.03
CA GLU A 416 0.54 3.54 -12.69
C GLU A 416 -0.20 2.84 -11.54
N ARG A 417 -0.90 3.63 -10.73
CA ARG A 417 -1.80 3.19 -9.63
C ARG A 417 -3.10 2.56 -10.15
N GLY A 418 -3.33 2.63 -11.46
CA GLY A 418 -4.51 2.15 -12.14
C GLY A 418 -4.53 0.66 -12.51
N GLY A 419 -5.74 0.13 -12.68
CA GLY A 419 -5.99 -1.16 -13.34
C GLY A 419 -5.86 -1.03 -14.87
N ARG A 420 -5.42 -2.09 -15.55
CA ARG A 420 -5.16 -2.07 -17.00
C ARG A 420 -5.38 -3.45 -17.65
N SER A 421 -5.74 -3.46 -18.93
CA SER A 421 -5.82 -4.68 -19.76
C SER A 421 -4.44 -5.16 -20.23
N ALA A 422 -4.35 -6.41 -20.68
CA ALA A 422 -3.08 -7.15 -20.80
C ALA A 422 -2.02 -6.59 -21.76
N GLN A 423 -2.39 -5.70 -22.70
CA GLN A 423 -1.46 -5.07 -23.64
C GLN A 423 -0.87 -3.74 -23.13
N TRP A 424 -1.41 -3.20 -22.03
CA TRP A 424 -0.84 -2.04 -21.35
C TRP A 424 0.28 -2.47 -20.41
N TYR A 425 1.37 -1.71 -20.38
CA TYR A 425 2.52 -1.95 -19.53
C TYR A 425 2.89 -0.67 -18.75
N LEU A 426 3.86 -0.79 -17.84
CA LEU A 426 4.56 0.37 -17.28
C LEU A 426 5.81 0.62 -18.11
N ALA A 427 5.92 1.77 -18.76
CA ALA A 427 7.18 2.17 -19.37
C ALA A 427 7.96 3.02 -18.35
N GLN A 428 9.22 2.64 -18.11
CA GLN A 428 10.15 3.47 -17.34
C GLN A 428 10.61 4.64 -18.20
N ARG A 429 10.48 5.86 -17.67
CA ARG A 429 10.90 7.09 -18.33
C ARG A 429 11.37 8.10 -17.28
N ASP A 430 12.66 8.43 -17.30
CA ASP A 430 13.34 9.26 -16.28
C ASP A 430 12.76 10.67 -16.09
N ALA A 431 11.94 11.14 -17.04
CA ALA A 431 11.31 12.45 -17.04
C ALA A 431 9.77 12.36 -17.12
N GLN A 432 9.20 11.40 -16.40
CA GLN A 432 7.76 11.25 -16.13
C GLN A 432 7.57 11.28 -14.61
N SER A 433 6.37 11.63 -14.13
CA SER A 433 6.14 11.60 -12.69
C SER A 433 6.17 10.16 -12.19
N GLU A 434 6.72 9.98 -10.98
CA GLU A 434 7.07 8.65 -10.49
C GLU A 434 7.88 7.78 -11.47
N GLY A 435 8.62 8.37 -12.43
CA GLY A 435 9.50 7.67 -13.38
C GLY A 435 8.83 6.60 -14.25
N LEU A 436 7.50 6.53 -14.26
CA LEU A 436 6.70 5.46 -14.82
C LEU A 436 5.49 6.08 -15.50
N ASN A 437 5.11 5.60 -16.66
CA ASN A 437 3.80 5.93 -17.24
C ASN A 437 3.05 4.66 -17.64
N VAL A 438 1.73 4.79 -17.81
CA VAL A 438 0.90 3.71 -18.35
C VAL A 438 0.88 3.84 -19.86
N GLU A 439 1.52 2.90 -20.55
CA GLU A 439 1.71 2.91 -22.00
C GLU A 439 1.14 1.65 -22.65
N ILE A 440 0.56 1.80 -23.84
CA ILE A 440 0.24 0.73 -24.77
C ILE A 440 0.83 1.07 -26.14
N TRP A 441 1.45 0.06 -26.74
CA TRP A 441 1.92 0.08 -28.12
C TRP A 441 1.75 -1.34 -28.68
N SER A 442 0.63 -1.60 -29.36
CA SER A 442 0.26 -2.94 -29.79
C SER A 442 -0.38 -2.97 -31.18
N ASP A 443 -0.05 -3.99 -31.97
CA ASP A 443 -0.75 -4.36 -33.21
C ASP A 443 -1.76 -5.50 -33.01
N GLN A 444 -1.93 -5.97 -31.76
CA GLN A 444 -2.92 -6.98 -31.41
C GLN A 444 -4.32 -6.35 -31.27
N GLU A 445 -5.34 -7.04 -31.77
CA GLU A 445 -6.71 -6.68 -31.42
C GLU A 445 -6.96 -6.93 -29.93
N PRO A 446 -7.81 -6.11 -29.28
CA PRO A 446 -8.17 -6.35 -27.89
C PRO A 446 -9.10 -7.56 -27.75
N ASP A 447 -9.23 -8.01 -26.50
CA ASP A 447 -10.33 -8.89 -26.09
C ASP A 447 -11.68 -8.15 -26.04
N GLU A 448 -12.74 -8.82 -25.59
CA GLU A 448 -14.09 -8.24 -25.44
C GLU A 448 -14.09 -6.97 -24.55
N GLY A 449 -13.19 -6.89 -23.57
CA GLY A 449 -13.02 -5.76 -22.66
C GLY A 449 -12.39 -4.53 -23.31
N GLY A 450 -11.67 -4.70 -24.42
CA GLY A 450 -10.98 -3.60 -25.11
C GLY A 450 -9.58 -3.32 -24.57
N HIS A 451 -8.81 -2.51 -25.29
CA HIS A 451 -7.58 -1.93 -24.76
C HIS A 451 -7.94 -0.81 -23.81
N GLN A 452 -8.05 -1.15 -22.52
CA GLN A 452 -8.51 -0.25 -21.46
C GLN A 452 -7.51 -0.06 -20.32
N ALA A 453 -7.56 1.13 -19.73
CA ALA A 453 -6.91 1.52 -18.48
C ALA A 453 -7.96 2.18 -17.56
N SER A 454 -7.71 2.15 -16.25
CA SER A 454 -8.64 2.68 -15.25
C SER A 454 -7.89 3.21 -14.04
N VAL A 455 -8.26 4.37 -13.51
CA VAL A 455 -7.58 5.04 -12.39
C VAL A 455 -8.59 5.34 -11.29
N LEU A 456 -8.27 5.01 -10.04
CA LEU A 456 -9.09 5.37 -8.88
C LEU A 456 -8.84 6.84 -8.53
N VAL A 457 -9.91 7.63 -8.49
CA VAL A 457 -9.88 9.08 -8.31
C VAL A 457 -10.73 9.45 -7.11
N ARG A 458 -10.27 10.39 -6.29
CA ARG A 458 -11.06 10.87 -5.15
C ARG A 458 -11.38 12.36 -5.30
N ALA A 459 -12.64 12.67 -5.57
CA ALA A 459 -13.15 14.03 -5.54
C ALA A 459 -13.37 14.45 -4.07
N LEU A 460 -12.68 15.50 -3.64
CA LEU A 460 -12.74 15.98 -2.24
C LEU A 460 -14.07 16.66 -1.91
N GLU A 461 -14.72 17.25 -2.92
CA GLU A 461 -15.98 17.98 -2.83
C GLU A 461 -16.88 17.53 -4.00
N ALA A 462 -18.20 17.76 -3.89
CA ALA A 462 -19.10 17.55 -5.02
C ALA A 462 -19.08 18.80 -5.91
N GLY A 463 -18.88 18.63 -7.22
CA GLY A 463 -18.68 19.78 -8.10
C GLY A 463 -18.47 19.42 -9.57
N ARG A 464 -18.25 20.47 -10.37
CA ARG A 464 -17.82 20.33 -11.76
C ARG A 464 -16.29 20.32 -11.83
N TYR A 465 -15.77 19.45 -12.66
CA TYR A 465 -14.34 19.29 -12.89
C TYR A 465 -14.05 19.32 -14.38
N ARG A 466 -12.99 20.03 -14.78
CA ARG A 466 -12.37 19.82 -16.09
C ARG A 466 -11.38 18.69 -15.98
N VAL A 467 -11.53 17.71 -16.86
CA VAL A 467 -10.71 16.51 -16.92
C VAL A 467 -9.60 16.75 -17.92
N HIS A 468 -8.36 16.56 -17.49
CA HIS A 468 -7.18 16.67 -18.35
C HIS A 468 -6.36 15.39 -18.25
N LEU A 469 -5.70 15.03 -19.34
CA LEU A 469 -4.74 13.93 -19.41
C LEU A 469 -3.33 14.52 -19.48
N LEU A 470 -2.46 14.16 -18.55
CA LEU A 470 -1.03 14.45 -18.65
C LEU A 470 -0.38 13.30 -19.43
N GLY A 471 0.05 13.56 -20.66
CA GLY A 471 0.52 12.52 -21.55
C GLY A 471 1.08 13.09 -22.86
N PRO A 472 0.97 12.37 -23.99
CA PRO A 472 1.30 12.94 -25.29
C PRO A 472 0.35 14.09 -25.60
N GLY A 473 0.88 15.15 -26.20
CA GLY A 473 0.06 16.26 -26.69
C GLY A 473 -0.98 15.77 -27.70
N LEU A 474 -2.26 16.02 -27.41
CA LEU A 474 -3.39 15.57 -28.21
C LEU A 474 -3.76 16.55 -29.36
N GLU A 475 -2.93 17.56 -29.64
CA GLU A 475 -3.14 18.53 -30.74
C GLU A 475 -2.97 17.93 -32.16
N HIS A 476 -2.49 16.69 -32.26
CA HIS A 476 -2.32 15.94 -33.51
C HIS A 476 -3.14 14.65 -33.53
N LEU A 477 -4.11 14.48 -32.64
CA LEU A 477 -4.94 13.28 -32.60
C LEU A 477 -5.79 13.17 -33.88
N GLY A 478 -5.72 12.02 -34.56
CA GLY A 478 -6.33 11.83 -35.89
C GLY A 478 -5.37 11.17 -36.89
N ALA A 479 -5.49 11.51 -38.18
CA ALA A 479 -4.86 10.81 -39.30
C ALA A 479 -3.32 10.72 -39.21
N ASP A 480 -2.66 11.82 -38.85
CA ASP A 480 -1.19 11.90 -38.70
C ASP A 480 -0.73 11.74 -37.23
N GLY A 481 -1.64 11.27 -36.36
CA GLY A 481 -1.45 11.27 -34.92
C GLY A 481 -0.60 10.12 -34.39
N MET A 482 0.24 10.43 -33.40
CA MET A 482 0.97 9.43 -32.63
C MET A 482 0.09 8.66 -31.63
N VAL A 483 -1.17 9.07 -31.47
CA VAL A 483 -2.11 8.60 -30.44
C VAL A 483 -3.37 8.05 -31.10
N SER A 484 -3.80 6.86 -30.67
CA SER A 484 -5.07 6.25 -31.02
C SER A 484 -6.24 7.05 -30.46
N PRO A 485 -7.33 7.25 -31.23
CA PRO A 485 -8.59 7.71 -30.69
C PRO A 485 -9.08 6.85 -29.54
N PHE A 486 -9.62 7.50 -28.51
CA PHE A 486 -10.05 6.84 -27.28
C PHE A 486 -11.37 7.43 -26.76
N SER A 487 -11.99 6.69 -25.84
CA SER A 487 -13.13 7.15 -25.05
C SER A 487 -12.75 7.16 -23.58
N TRP A 488 -13.39 8.01 -22.79
CA TRP A 488 -13.24 8.03 -21.34
C TRP A 488 -14.58 8.26 -20.63
N ARG A 489 -14.69 7.81 -19.39
CA ARG A 489 -15.83 8.07 -18.50
C ARG A 489 -15.43 8.01 -17.03
N PHE A 490 -16.29 8.47 -16.15
CA PHE A 490 -16.24 8.13 -14.73
C PHE A 490 -17.35 7.12 -14.40
N ASP A 491 -16.99 6.09 -13.65
CA ASP A 491 -17.87 5.01 -13.20
C ASP A 491 -18.69 4.41 -14.37
N ASP A 492 -19.99 4.20 -14.15
CA ASP A 492 -20.95 3.77 -15.17
C ASP A 492 -21.54 4.93 -16.01
N GLY A 493 -20.94 6.12 -15.96
CA GLY A 493 -21.37 7.29 -16.71
C GLY A 493 -21.22 7.17 -18.23
N ASP A 494 -21.71 8.19 -18.94
CA ASP A 494 -21.61 8.28 -20.40
C ASP A 494 -20.14 8.40 -20.86
N ALA A 495 -19.80 7.70 -21.94
CA ALA A 495 -18.47 7.73 -22.54
C ALA A 495 -18.29 8.97 -23.44
N ALA A 496 -17.35 9.84 -23.05
CA ALA A 496 -16.92 10.98 -23.84
C ALA A 496 -15.81 10.57 -24.83
N MET A 497 -16.01 10.93 -26.10
CA MET A 497 -15.13 10.54 -27.21
C MET A 497 -13.98 11.55 -27.42
N VAL A 498 -12.79 11.04 -27.68
CA VAL A 498 -11.58 11.80 -28.01
C VAL A 498 -11.01 11.23 -29.32
N ALA A 499 -11.59 11.70 -30.43
CA ALA A 499 -11.22 11.36 -31.80
C ALA A 499 -10.74 12.58 -32.63
N GLU A 500 -10.75 13.77 -32.03
CA GLU A 500 -10.37 15.04 -32.65
C GLU A 500 -9.25 15.72 -31.84
N PRO A 501 -8.43 16.59 -32.46
CA PRO A 501 -7.40 17.37 -31.78
C PRO A 501 -7.92 18.12 -30.55
N ARG A 502 -7.15 18.11 -29.46
CA ARG A 502 -7.45 18.85 -28.22
C ARG A 502 -6.46 19.99 -27.98
N ALA A 503 -6.90 20.97 -27.20
CA ALA A 503 -6.01 22.00 -26.68
C ALA A 503 -5.04 21.38 -25.65
N THR A 504 -3.79 21.82 -25.70
CA THR A 504 -2.67 21.21 -24.99
C THR A 504 -1.79 22.27 -24.35
N ILE A 505 -1.47 22.08 -23.07
CA ILE A 505 -0.52 22.87 -22.28
C ILE A 505 0.82 22.14 -22.24
N ARG A 506 1.93 22.81 -22.57
CA ARG A 506 3.28 22.23 -22.64
C ARG A 506 4.24 22.90 -21.65
N GLY A 507 5.33 22.22 -21.32
CA GLY A 507 6.36 22.76 -20.42
C GLY A 507 5.99 22.62 -18.94
N ILE A 508 5.44 21.47 -18.56
CA ILE A 508 5.10 21.16 -17.18
C ILE A 508 6.35 20.61 -16.51
N ASP A 509 6.86 21.32 -15.50
CA ASP A 509 8.07 20.93 -14.80
C ASP A 509 7.93 19.55 -14.16
N GLY A 510 9.02 18.77 -14.19
CA GLY A 510 9.03 17.37 -13.80
C GLY A 510 8.62 16.39 -14.90
N ASN A 511 7.99 16.83 -16.00
CA ASN A 511 7.61 15.94 -17.10
C ASN A 511 8.12 16.42 -18.48
N ALA A 512 9.27 15.91 -18.91
CA ALA A 512 9.87 16.29 -20.18
C ALA A 512 9.21 15.57 -21.36
N GLY A 513 8.42 16.31 -22.12
CA GLY A 513 7.79 15.85 -23.36
C GLY A 513 6.31 15.48 -23.21
N ALA A 514 5.78 15.34 -21.99
CA ALA A 514 4.35 15.35 -21.82
C ALA A 514 3.76 16.75 -21.99
N ALA A 515 2.45 16.74 -22.05
CA ALA A 515 1.61 17.88 -22.16
C ALA A 515 0.25 17.56 -21.51
N LEU A 516 -0.40 18.59 -20.97
CA LEU A 516 -1.70 18.46 -20.32
C LEU A 516 -2.78 18.83 -21.34
N SER A 517 -3.53 17.83 -21.80
CA SER A 517 -4.56 17.99 -22.81
C SER A 517 -5.96 17.87 -22.20
N ALA A 518 -6.81 18.86 -22.45
CA ALA A 518 -8.17 18.88 -21.93
C ALA A 518 -9.06 17.85 -22.64
N LEU A 519 -9.65 16.93 -21.87
CA LEU A 519 -10.54 15.88 -22.37
C LEU A 519 -12.00 16.30 -22.43
N GLY A 520 -12.45 17.08 -21.44
CA GLY A 520 -13.82 17.57 -21.32
C GLY A 520 -14.14 18.01 -19.89
N GLU A 521 -15.43 18.10 -19.56
CA GLU A 521 -15.92 18.45 -18.22
C GLU A 521 -16.85 17.35 -17.70
N VAL A 522 -16.84 17.12 -16.39
CA VAL A 522 -17.66 16.13 -15.68
C VAL A 522 -18.24 16.75 -14.41
N SER A 523 -19.37 16.24 -13.92
CA SER A 523 -19.85 16.54 -12.56
C SER A 523 -19.65 15.30 -11.69
N LEU A 524 -18.92 15.44 -10.59
CA LEU A 524 -18.65 14.34 -9.65
C LEU A 524 -19.30 14.64 -8.29
N ALA A 525 -19.61 13.57 -7.55
CA ALA A 525 -19.94 13.68 -6.14
C ALA A 525 -18.64 13.86 -5.33
N ALA A 526 -18.75 14.13 -4.02
CA ALA A 526 -17.62 13.93 -3.14
C ALA A 526 -17.49 12.42 -2.85
N GLY A 527 -16.29 11.86 -3.01
CA GLY A 527 -16.06 10.42 -2.81
C GLY A 527 -15.04 9.83 -3.78
N GLU A 528 -14.98 8.50 -3.81
CA GLU A 528 -14.21 7.73 -4.79
C GLU A 528 -15.00 7.53 -6.09
N HIS A 529 -14.27 7.61 -7.21
CA HIS A 529 -14.76 7.40 -8.57
C HIS A 529 -13.69 6.65 -9.37
N VAL A 530 -14.10 5.86 -10.36
CA VAL A 530 -13.17 5.19 -11.29
C VAL A 530 -13.19 5.90 -12.63
N PHE A 531 -12.08 6.56 -12.98
CA PHE A 531 -11.86 7.00 -14.35
C PHE A 531 -11.57 5.77 -15.22
N HIS A 532 -12.31 5.59 -16.30
CA HIS A 532 -12.08 4.56 -17.30
C HIS A 532 -11.63 5.21 -18.61
N LEU A 533 -10.64 4.62 -19.27
CA LEU A 533 -10.17 4.97 -20.61
C LEU A 533 -10.15 3.71 -21.48
N ARG A 534 -10.69 3.78 -22.69
CA ARG A 534 -10.68 2.68 -23.68
C ARG A 534 -10.27 3.19 -25.05
N LEU A 535 -9.22 2.61 -25.65
CA LEU A 535 -8.87 2.86 -27.04
C LEU A 535 -9.94 2.29 -27.98
N LEU A 536 -10.23 3.03 -29.04
CA LEU A 536 -11.33 2.74 -29.95
C LEU A 536 -10.84 2.11 -31.24
N GLU A 537 -9.75 2.62 -31.79
CA GLU A 537 -9.21 2.18 -33.08
C GLU A 537 -7.68 2.33 -33.16
N ARG A 538 -7.11 1.60 -34.13
CA ARG A 538 -5.71 1.72 -34.53
C ARG A 538 -5.46 3.10 -35.15
N ARG A 539 -4.36 3.75 -34.81
CA ARG A 539 -3.97 5.03 -35.44
C ARG A 539 -3.66 4.83 -36.93
N ALA A 540 -4.11 5.76 -37.77
CA ALA A 540 -4.03 5.60 -39.23
C ALA A 540 -2.59 5.55 -39.78
N HIS A 541 -1.63 6.18 -39.09
CA HIS A 541 -0.23 6.26 -39.51
C HIS A 541 0.48 4.89 -39.66
N ASP A 542 0.26 3.93 -38.75
CA ASP A 542 0.91 2.61 -38.79
C ASP A 542 0.03 1.42 -38.40
N GLY A 543 -1.27 1.65 -38.18
CA GLY A 543 -2.20 0.58 -37.82
C GLY A 543 -2.00 0.00 -36.42
N ARG A 544 -1.37 0.74 -35.48
CA ARG A 544 -1.21 0.31 -34.08
C ARG A 544 -2.15 1.03 -33.11
N TYR A 545 -2.50 0.34 -32.04
CA TYR A 545 -3.01 0.94 -30.82
C TYR A 545 -1.86 1.61 -30.06
N SER A 546 -1.94 2.92 -29.83
CA SER A 546 -0.88 3.70 -29.19
C SER A 546 -1.46 4.77 -28.28
N LEU A 547 -1.15 4.71 -27.00
CA LEU A 547 -1.35 5.82 -26.05
C LEU A 547 -0.41 5.60 -24.87
N TRP A 548 0.08 6.69 -24.29
CA TRP A 548 0.62 6.67 -22.94
C TRP A 548 -0.01 7.80 -22.14
N PHE A 549 -0.02 7.69 -20.82
CA PHE A 549 -0.31 8.82 -19.95
C PHE A 549 0.36 8.62 -18.59
N ASP A 550 0.76 9.75 -18.03
CA ASP A 550 1.53 9.89 -16.79
C ASP A 550 0.56 10.05 -15.61
N ALA A 551 -0.35 11.03 -15.72
CA ALA A 551 -1.34 11.32 -14.71
C ALA A 551 -2.69 11.71 -15.31
N LEU A 552 -3.74 11.48 -14.53
CA LEU A 552 -5.03 12.12 -14.71
C LEU A 552 -5.10 13.37 -13.83
N VAL A 553 -5.67 14.45 -14.35
CA VAL A 553 -5.81 15.73 -13.64
C VAL A 553 -7.26 16.17 -13.64
N LEU A 554 -7.80 16.50 -12.45
CA LEU A 554 -9.07 17.17 -12.27
C LEU A 554 -8.85 18.61 -11.81
N GLU A 555 -9.19 19.58 -12.66
CA GLU A 555 -9.26 21.00 -12.33
C GLU A 555 -10.67 21.32 -11.80
N PRO A 556 -10.85 21.72 -10.52
CA PRO A 556 -12.15 22.14 -10.00
C PRO A 556 -12.65 23.39 -10.72
N LEU A 557 -13.92 23.40 -11.12
CA LEU A 557 -14.57 24.53 -11.79
C LEU A 557 -15.50 25.28 -10.80
N PRO A 558 -15.64 26.62 -10.96
CA PRO A 558 -16.53 27.44 -10.14
C PRO A 558 -18.03 27.25 -10.44
#